data_AF-A0A9Q0IZA5-F1
#
_entry.id   AF-A0A9Q0IZA5-F1
#
_cell.length_a   1.000
_cell.length_b   1.000
_cell.length_c   1.000
_cell.angle_alpha   90.00
_cell.angle_beta   90.00
_cell.angle_gamma   90.00
#
_symmetry.space_group_name_H-M   'P 1'
#
loop_
_entity.id
_entity.type
_entity.pdbx_description
1 polymer ?
#
loop_
_entity_poly.entity_id
_entity_poly.type
_entity_poly.pdbx_seq_one_letter_code
_entity_poly.pdbx_strand_id
1 'polypeptide(L)'
;MALELHIKTSFALKYNDKFLGLDSVVKGNGEVHELLKPCGEQLANEEVTKFEFVASSGPDNGLVHIKCCHNNKYLRSLSPSMPWITPAEDKPEEDRTKWACTLFHPRFVDANTLELIHVESGGHVRPFSTSNNAYDSGLFAVPESGPDHLETHTFTTIFDFALHDPWTIRVDKFHLDDPRVRVDISTNPISVGQGHAENEDTWPKAMTVTTVLHDQ
;
A
#
# COMPACT_ATOMS: atom_id res chain seq x y z
N MET A 1 -2.43 -23.20 19.99
CA MET A 1 -3.35 -22.50 19.06
C MET A 1 -2.63 -21.25 18.61
N ALA A 2 -2.26 -21.16 17.33
CA ALA A 2 -1.60 -19.98 16.79
C ALA A 2 -2.64 -18.86 16.65
N LEU A 3 -2.39 -17.73 17.30
CA LEU A 3 -3.19 -16.53 17.14
C LEU A 3 -2.75 -15.88 15.82
N GLU A 4 -3.51 -16.09 14.75
CA GLU A 4 -3.30 -15.37 13.49
C GLU A 4 -3.72 -13.91 13.70
N LEU A 5 -2.73 -13.09 14.04
CA LEU A 5 -2.85 -11.64 14.13
C LEU A 5 -3.09 -11.11 12.71
N HIS A 6 -4.36 -11.04 12.29
CA HIS A 6 -4.77 -10.38 11.05
C HIS A 6 -4.62 -8.87 11.24
N ILE A 7 -3.40 -8.37 11.15
CA ILE A 7 -3.16 -6.95 10.92
C ILE A 7 -3.69 -6.66 9.52
N LYS A 8 -4.98 -6.32 9.38
CA LYS A 8 -5.52 -5.74 8.15
C LYS A 8 -5.09 -4.28 8.06
N THR A 9 -3.79 -4.05 7.87
CA THR A 9 -3.28 -2.71 7.51
C THR A 9 -3.59 -2.47 6.04
N SER A 10 -4.76 -1.90 5.80
CA SER A 10 -5.04 -1.29 4.51
C SER A 10 -4.18 -0.04 4.30
N PHE A 11 -3.81 0.24 3.07
CA PHE A 11 -3.00 1.40 2.69
C PHE A 11 -3.44 2.01 1.37
N ALA A 12 -3.02 3.25 1.12
CA ALA A 12 -3.06 3.88 -0.18
C ALA A 12 -1.65 4.09 -0.72
N LEU A 13 -1.54 4.17 -2.04
CA LEU A 13 -0.30 4.47 -2.75
C LEU A 13 -0.40 5.86 -3.37
N LYS A 14 0.64 6.68 -3.18
CA LYS A 14 0.78 7.99 -3.81
C LYS A 14 1.95 7.97 -4.80
N TYR A 15 1.75 8.52 -5.98
CA TYR A 15 2.77 8.73 -7.00
C TYR A 15 2.72 10.18 -7.48
N ASN A 16 3.84 10.91 -7.40
CA ASN A 16 3.91 12.34 -7.75
C ASN A 16 2.75 13.16 -7.18
N ASP A 17 2.57 13.05 -5.87
CA ASP A 17 1.51 13.70 -5.10
C ASP A 17 0.06 13.33 -5.45
N LYS A 18 -0.16 12.30 -6.27
CA LYS A 18 -1.49 11.78 -6.57
C LYS A 18 -1.69 10.38 -6.04
N PHE A 19 -2.83 10.13 -5.41
CA PHE A 19 -3.26 8.80 -5.03
C PHE A 19 -3.49 7.92 -6.26
N LEU A 20 -3.12 6.65 -6.18
CA LEU A 20 -3.55 5.64 -7.13
C LEU A 20 -4.97 5.20 -6.81
N GLY A 21 -5.83 5.18 -7.82
CA GLY A 21 -7.20 4.70 -7.74
C GLY A 21 -7.59 3.86 -8.95
N LEU A 22 -8.65 3.07 -8.78
CA LEU A 22 -9.25 2.31 -9.86
C LEU A 22 -9.97 3.23 -10.87
N ASP A 23 -9.68 3.04 -12.15
CA ASP A 23 -10.29 3.78 -13.27
C ASP A 23 -10.78 2.80 -14.35
N SER A 24 -11.95 3.05 -14.92
CA SER A 24 -12.55 2.22 -15.96
C SER A 24 -12.25 2.76 -17.35
N VAL A 25 -11.64 1.93 -18.19
CA VAL A 25 -11.27 2.23 -19.56
C VAL A 25 -12.18 1.48 -20.52
N VAL A 26 -12.99 2.23 -21.27
CA VAL A 26 -13.87 1.67 -22.31
C VAL A 26 -13.13 1.68 -23.66
N LYS A 27 -12.98 0.51 -24.28
CA LYS A 27 -12.41 0.35 -25.62
C LYS A 27 -13.47 0.58 -26.69
N GLY A 28 -13.03 0.83 -27.93
CA GLY A 28 -13.94 1.10 -29.06
C GLY A 28 -14.90 -0.04 -29.41
N ASN A 29 -14.63 -1.28 -28.96
CA ASN A 29 -15.52 -2.44 -29.10
C ASN A 29 -16.50 -2.60 -27.91
N GLY A 30 -16.53 -1.66 -26.95
CA GLY A 30 -17.36 -1.71 -25.74
C GLY A 30 -16.78 -2.55 -24.59
N GLU A 31 -15.62 -3.16 -24.78
CA GLU A 31 -14.89 -3.87 -23.72
C GLU A 31 -14.40 -2.88 -22.65
N VAL A 32 -14.60 -3.22 -21.38
CA VAL A 32 -14.19 -2.39 -20.25
C VAL A 32 -13.02 -3.06 -19.54
N HIS A 33 -11.92 -2.31 -19.40
CA HIS A 33 -10.79 -2.71 -18.57
C HIS A 33 -10.68 -1.79 -17.36
N GLU A 34 -10.44 -2.35 -16.19
CA GLU A 34 -10.16 -1.57 -14.99
C GLU A 34 -8.65 -1.47 -14.80
N LEU A 35 -8.13 -0.26 -14.62
CA LEU A 35 -6.71 0.02 -14.44
C LEU A 35 -6.50 0.83 -13.17
N LEU A 36 -5.33 0.70 -12.56
CA LEU A 36 -4.93 1.58 -11.47
C LEU A 36 -4.23 2.81 -12.06
N LYS A 37 -4.71 4.02 -11.75
CA LYS A 37 -4.17 5.29 -12.28
C LYS A 37 -4.05 6.35 -11.18
N PRO A 38 -3.11 7.31 -11.29
CA PRO A 38 -3.11 8.51 -10.47
C PRO A 38 -4.44 9.29 -10.64
N CYS A 39 -5.22 9.45 -9.57
CA CYS A 39 -6.60 9.98 -9.65
C CYS A 39 -6.82 11.33 -8.92
N GLY A 40 -5.87 11.81 -8.12
CA GLY A 40 -5.98 13.12 -7.46
C GLY A 40 -5.10 13.26 -6.22
N GLU A 41 -4.93 14.48 -5.72
CA GLU A 41 -4.05 14.78 -4.57
C GLU A 41 -4.73 14.60 -3.22
N GLN A 42 -6.06 14.71 -3.19
CA GLN A 42 -6.88 14.43 -2.01
C GLN A 42 -7.46 13.03 -2.13
N LEU A 43 -7.53 12.34 -0.98
CA LEU A 43 -8.16 11.04 -0.86
C LEU A 43 -9.69 11.22 -0.90
N ALA A 44 -10.23 11.57 -2.06
CA ALA A 44 -11.64 11.92 -2.21
C ALA A 44 -12.56 10.68 -2.29
N ASN A 45 -12.01 9.49 -2.59
CA ASN A 45 -12.75 8.23 -2.68
C ASN A 45 -11.94 7.09 -2.06
N GLU A 46 -12.22 6.79 -0.80
CA GLU A 46 -11.52 5.78 -0.01
C GLU A 46 -11.66 4.37 -0.58
N GLU A 47 -12.78 4.00 -1.19
CA GLU A 47 -13.00 2.62 -1.62
C GLU A 47 -12.11 2.23 -2.81
N VAL A 48 -11.99 3.11 -3.81
CA VAL A 48 -11.23 2.84 -5.05
C VAL A 48 -9.72 3.09 -4.94
N THR A 49 -9.26 3.70 -3.85
CA THR A 49 -7.84 4.04 -3.60
C THR A 49 -7.18 3.17 -2.52
N LYS A 50 -7.93 2.25 -1.94
CA LYS A 50 -7.53 1.44 -0.80
C LYS A 50 -7.13 0.03 -1.21
N PHE A 51 -6.00 -0.41 -0.66
CA PHE A 51 -5.40 -1.71 -0.90
C PHE A 51 -5.06 -2.43 0.39
N GLU A 52 -4.96 -3.74 0.35
CA GLU A 52 -4.50 -4.59 1.44
C GLU A 52 -3.32 -5.45 0.98
N PHE A 53 -2.30 -5.58 1.84
CA PHE A 53 -1.30 -6.62 1.69
C PHE A 53 -1.85 -7.92 2.26
N VAL A 54 -1.70 -9.00 1.52
CA VAL A 54 -2.05 -10.35 1.97
C VAL A 54 -0.79 -11.20 1.84
N ALA A 55 -0.38 -11.87 2.91
CA ALA A 55 0.82 -12.71 2.91
C ALA A 55 0.70 -13.84 1.87
N SER A 56 1.80 -14.19 1.21
CA SER A 56 1.88 -15.42 0.42
C SER A 56 1.81 -16.65 1.33
N SER A 57 1.36 -17.78 0.77
CA SER A 57 1.11 -19.02 1.52
C SER A 57 2.39 -19.83 1.76
N GLY A 58 3.45 -19.60 0.97
CA GLY A 58 4.72 -20.32 1.02
C GLY A 58 5.77 -19.70 1.95
N PRO A 59 6.96 -20.34 2.08
CA PRO A 59 8.14 -19.79 2.76
C PRO A 59 8.78 -18.62 1.98
N ASP A 60 7.99 -17.93 1.15
CA ASP A 60 8.41 -16.90 0.23
C ASP A 60 8.72 -15.63 1.03
N ASN A 61 9.99 -15.51 1.41
CA ASN A 61 10.61 -14.46 2.21
C ASN A 61 10.13 -13.03 1.84
N GLY A 62 8.99 -12.61 2.41
CA GLY A 62 8.44 -11.27 2.24
C GLY A 62 7.72 -11.00 0.92
N LEU A 63 7.28 -12.04 0.18
CA LEU A 63 6.35 -11.82 -0.94
C LEU A 63 4.93 -11.61 -0.42
N VAL A 64 4.17 -10.80 -1.15
CA VAL A 64 2.80 -10.46 -0.80
C VAL A 64 1.92 -10.48 -2.03
N HIS A 65 0.64 -10.73 -1.81
CA HIS A 65 -0.42 -10.34 -2.73
C HIS A 65 -0.88 -8.94 -2.37
N ILE A 66 -1.31 -8.18 -3.37
CA ILE A 66 -1.97 -6.88 -3.15
C ILE A 66 -3.41 -7.03 -3.60
N LYS A 67 -4.34 -6.59 -2.76
CA LYS A 67 -5.78 -6.69 -3.02
C LYS A 67 -6.39 -5.30 -3.07
N CYS A 68 -7.19 -5.01 -4.10
CA CYS A 68 -7.99 -3.79 -4.15
C CYS A 68 -9.23 -3.95 -3.26
N CYS A 69 -9.46 -3.00 -2.36
CA CYS A 69 -10.59 -3.07 -1.43
C CYS A 69 -11.94 -2.80 -2.10
N HIS A 70 -11.97 -2.05 -3.21
CA HIS A 70 -13.21 -1.75 -3.93
C HIS A 70 -13.90 -3.02 -4.47
N ASN A 71 -13.17 -3.82 -5.25
CA ASN A 71 -13.73 -4.99 -5.93
C ASN A 71 -13.29 -6.31 -5.27
N ASN A 72 -12.50 -6.25 -4.20
CA ASN A 72 -12.00 -7.39 -3.44
C ASN A 72 -11.22 -8.40 -4.31
N LYS A 73 -10.53 -7.91 -5.34
CA LYS A 73 -9.71 -8.71 -6.27
C LYS A 73 -8.22 -8.44 -6.09
N TYR A 74 -7.44 -9.46 -6.37
CA TYR A 74 -5.98 -9.41 -6.33
C TYR A 74 -5.44 -8.77 -7.62
N LEU A 75 -4.37 -8.00 -7.43
CA LEU A 75 -3.64 -7.35 -8.51
C LEU A 75 -2.83 -8.39 -9.29
N ARG A 76 -2.86 -8.29 -10.62
CA ARG A 76 -2.02 -9.04 -11.56
C ARG A 76 -1.84 -8.26 -12.86
N SER A 77 -1.01 -8.77 -13.76
CA SER A 77 -1.01 -8.29 -15.15
C SER A 77 -2.38 -8.48 -15.81
N LEU A 78 -2.77 -7.54 -16.67
CA LEU A 78 -4.06 -7.51 -17.35
C LEU A 78 -4.22 -8.69 -18.31
N SER A 79 -3.18 -8.99 -19.07
CA SER A 79 -3.12 -10.14 -19.99
C SER A 79 -1.66 -10.57 -20.23
N PRO A 80 -1.42 -11.74 -20.87
CA PRO A 80 -0.07 -12.19 -21.21
C PRO A 80 0.75 -11.21 -22.06
N SER A 81 0.08 -10.34 -22.84
CA SER A 81 0.72 -9.36 -23.74
C SER A 81 0.59 -7.92 -23.25
N MET A 82 -0.06 -7.70 -22.10
CA MET A 82 -0.38 -6.38 -21.57
C MET A 82 0.00 -6.33 -20.08
N PRO A 83 1.23 -5.92 -19.74
CA PRO A 83 1.72 -5.90 -18.36
C PRO A 83 1.21 -4.69 -17.56
N TRP A 84 0.02 -4.19 -17.90
CA TRP A 84 -0.73 -3.27 -17.06
C TRP A 84 -1.23 -4.00 -15.83
N ILE A 85 -1.10 -3.41 -14.66
CA ILE A 85 -1.55 -4.00 -13.41
C ILE A 85 -3.02 -3.64 -13.16
N THR A 86 -3.82 -4.66 -12.90
CA THR A 86 -5.28 -4.56 -12.70
C THR A 86 -5.73 -5.46 -11.55
N PRO A 87 -6.72 -5.04 -10.73
CA PRO A 87 -7.33 -5.89 -9.73
C PRO A 87 -8.40 -6.79 -10.35
N ALA A 88 -8.00 -7.91 -10.94
CA ALA A 88 -8.89 -8.78 -11.71
C ALA A 88 -9.08 -10.17 -11.12
N GLU A 89 -8.15 -10.65 -10.30
CA GLU A 89 -8.11 -12.06 -9.89
C GLU A 89 -8.88 -12.32 -8.59
N ASP A 90 -9.71 -13.37 -8.56
CA ASP A 90 -10.54 -13.69 -7.38
C ASP A 90 -9.76 -14.42 -6.28
N LYS A 91 -8.65 -15.08 -6.65
CA LYS A 91 -7.84 -15.90 -5.75
C LYS A 91 -6.35 -15.58 -5.96
N PRO A 92 -5.51 -15.79 -4.93
CA PRO A 92 -4.06 -15.72 -5.10
C PRO A 92 -3.56 -16.72 -6.15
N GLU A 93 -2.63 -16.29 -7.01
CA GLU A 93 -1.88 -17.15 -7.94
C GLU A 93 -0.38 -16.97 -7.71
N GLU A 94 0.24 -18.00 -7.14
CA GLU A 94 1.64 -17.98 -6.69
C GLU A 94 2.61 -18.62 -7.70
N ASP A 95 2.10 -19.20 -8.80
CA ASP A 95 2.96 -19.68 -9.88
C ASP A 95 3.62 -18.49 -10.60
N ARG A 96 4.89 -18.28 -10.29
CA ARG A 96 5.74 -17.19 -10.80
C ARG A 96 5.93 -17.22 -12.32
N THR A 97 5.57 -18.31 -13.00
CA THR A 97 5.67 -18.45 -14.46
C THR A 97 4.39 -18.08 -15.20
N LYS A 98 3.27 -17.91 -14.48
CA LYS A 98 2.00 -17.51 -15.09
C LYS A 98 1.89 -16.01 -15.10
N TRP A 99 1.54 -15.46 -16.26
CA TRP A 99 1.21 -14.03 -16.42
C TRP A 99 0.17 -13.52 -15.42
N ALA A 100 -0.69 -14.40 -14.90
CA ALA A 100 -1.72 -14.09 -13.91
C ALA A 100 -1.20 -14.12 -12.45
N CYS A 101 0.10 -14.31 -12.23
CA CYS A 101 0.72 -14.27 -10.91
C CYS A 101 0.31 -12.99 -10.17
N THR A 102 -0.04 -13.15 -8.89
CA THR A 102 -0.49 -12.04 -8.03
C THR A 102 0.57 -11.63 -7.00
N LEU A 103 1.77 -12.22 -7.09
CA LEU A 103 2.86 -11.94 -6.16
C LEU A 103 3.61 -10.66 -6.52
N PHE A 104 3.85 -9.86 -5.50
CA PHE A 104 4.70 -8.68 -5.53
C PHE A 104 5.79 -8.81 -4.46
N HIS A 105 6.96 -8.24 -4.75
CA HIS A 105 8.01 -8.02 -3.77
C HIS A 105 8.00 -6.54 -3.36
N PRO A 106 7.44 -6.20 -2.17
CA PRO A 106 7.48 -4.86 -1.65
C PRO A 106 8.87 -4.57 -1.06
N ARG A 107 9.54 -3.53 -1.57
CA ARG A 107 10.82 -3.06 -1.04
C ARG A 107 10.65 -1.66 -0.45
N PHE A 108 10.68 -1.57 0.87
CA PHE A 108 10.67 -0.29 1.57
C PHE A 108 12.06 0.34 1.48
N VAL A 109 12.14 1.51 0.83
CA VAL A 109 13.35 2.33 0.74
C VAL A 109 13.56 3.09 2.05
N ASP A 110 12.46 3.55 2.66
CA ASP A 110 12.39 4.13 3.99
C ASP A 110 11.02 3.80 4.63
N ALA A 111 10.67 4.45 5.74
CA ALA A 111 9.44 4.19 6.49
C ALA A 111 8.14 4.37 5.67
N ASN A 112 8.16 5.23 4.65
CA ASN A 112 6.98 5.61 3.88
C ASN A 112 7.17 5.46 2.37
N THR A 113 8.38 5.18 1.90
CA THR A 113 8.68 5.02 0.48
C THR A 113 8.77 3.54 0.13
N LEU A 114 7.92 3.11 -0.79
CA LEU A 114 7.78 1.73 -1.24
C LEU A 114 8.09 1.61 -2.73
N GLU A 115 8.91 0.63 -3.09
CA GLU A 115 8.96 0.11 -4.45
C GLU A 115 8.18 -1.20 -4.53
N LEU A 116 7.50 -1.39 -5.65
CA LEU A 116 6.78 -2.62 -5.95
C LEU A 116 7.41 -3.29 -7.15
N ILE A 117 7.78 -4.56 -7.00
CA ILE A 117 8.29 -5.39 -8.08
C ILE A 117 7.29 -6.51 -8.33
N HIS A 118 6.80 -6.64 -9.56
CA HIS A 118 5.88 -7.71 -9.93
C HIS A 118 6.67 -8.99 -10.24
N VAL A 119 6.38 -10.08 -9.51
CA VAL A 119 7.26 -11.25 -9.44
C VAL A 119 7.39 -11.99 -10.76
N GLU A 120 6.32 -12.14 -11.53
CA GLU A 120 6.39 -12.86 -12.81
C GLU A 120 7.24 -12.11 -13.84
N SER A 121 7.07 -10.79 -13.94
CA SER A 121 7.82 -9.96 -14.88
C SER A 121 9.24 -9.62 -14.42
N GLY A 122 9.52 -9.72 -13.12
CA GLY A 122 10.72 -9.14 -12.49
C GLY A 122 10.78 -7.60 -12.50
N GLY A 123 9.76 -6.95 -13.06
CA GLY A 123 9.74 -5.53 -13.35
C GLY A 123 9.27 -4.64 -12.22
N HIS A 124 9.83 -3.43 -12.15
CA HIS A 124 9.31 -2.38 -11.27
C HIS A 124 7.94 -1.90 -11.75
N VAL A 125 7.03 -1.71 -10.80
CA VAL A 125 5.67 -1.28 -11.05
C VAL A 125 5.59 0.25 -10.91
N ARG A 126 5.07 0.94 -11.92
CA ARG A 126 4.83 2.39 -11.89
C ARG A 126 3.79 2.85 -12.90
N PRO A 127 3.20 4.05 -12.73
CA PRO A 127 2.45 4.69 -13.80
C PRO A 127 3.31 4.83 -15.07
N PHE A 128 2.77 4.39 -16.20
CA PHE A 128 3.45 4.45 -17.50
C PHE A 128 2.71 5.38 -18.46
N SER A 129 3.42 6.34 -19.05
CA SER A 129 2.84 7.20 -20.07
C SER A 129 2.98 6.56 -21.45
N THR A 130 1.87 6.44 -22.15
CA THR A 130 1.81 5.80 -23.48
C THR A 130 1.70 6.80 -24.61
N SER A 131 1.66 8.10 -24.29
CA SER A 131 1.34 9.18 -25.23
C SER A 131 0.03 8.90 -26.02
N ASN A 132 -1.11 9.32 -25.45
CA ASN A 132 -2.43 9.35 -26.11
C ASN A 132 -3.15 8.01 -26.38
N ASN A 133 -3.21 7.11 -25.39
CA ASN A 133 -4.26 6.08 -25.40
C ASN A 133 -4.99 6.02 -24.06
N ALA A 134 -6.08 5.27 -24.00
CA ALA A 134 -6.92 5.21 -22.80
C ALA A 134 -6.23 4.53 -21.59
N TYR A 135 -5.06 3.93 -21.78
CA TYR A 135 -4.22 3.34 -20.74
C TYR A 135 -3.17 4.31 -20.22
N ASP A 136 -3.10 5.53 -20.75
CA ASP A 136 -2.12 6.51 -20.31
C ASP A 136 -2.18 6.68 -18.78
N SER A 137 -0.99 6.72 -18.17
CA SER A 137 -0.79 6.81 -16.72
C SER A 137 -1.29 5.60 -15.93
N GLY A 138 -1.65 4.48 -16.57
CA GLY A 138 -1.96 3.22 -15.91
C GLY A 138 -0.74 2.63 -15.19
N LEU A 139 -0.99 1.87 -14.13
CA LEU A 139 0.02 1.12 -13.42
C LEU A 139 0.54 0.00 -14.31
N PHE A 140 1.86 -0.11 -14.45
CA PHE A 140 2.50 -0.97 -15.43
C PHE A 140 3.75 -1.62 -14.82
N ALA A 141 3.94 -2.91 -15.03
CA ALA A 141 5.18 -3.59 -14.68
C ALA A 141 6.21 -3.42 -15.80
N VAL A 142 7.18 -2.54 -15.59
CA VAL A 142 8.21 -2.22 -16.58
C VAL A 142 9.19 -3.39 -16.67
N PRO A 143 9.37 -4.01 -17.84
CA PRO A 143 10.37 -5.06 -18.01
C PRO A 143 11.77 -4.55 -17.66
N GLU A 144 12.55 -5.38 -16.95
CA GLU A 144 13.88 -5.03 -16.42
C GLU A 144 14.88 -4.54 -17.49
N SER A 145 14.68 -4.93 -18.76
CA SER A 145 15.55 -4.59 -19.89
C SER A 145 15.13 -3.33 -20.68
N GLY A 146 14.16 -2.57 -20.17
CA GLY A 146 13.63 -1.37 -20.85
C GLY A 146 14.57 -0.15 -20.80
N PRO A 147 14.46 0.79 -21.76
CA PRO A 147 15.22 2.04 -21.77
C PRO A 147 14.92 2.96 -20.57
N ASP A 148 13.80 2.74 -19.89
CA ASP A 148 13.25 3.66 -18.87
C ASP A 148 13.53 3.23 -17.41
N HIS A 149 14.61 2.48 -17.17
CA HIS A 149 15.04 2.03 -15.84
C HIS A 149 15.50 3.17 -14.91
N LEU A 150 15.55 4.40 -15.40
CA LEU A 150 15.97 5.59 -14.64
C LEU A 150 14.80 6.46 -14.14
N GLU A 151 13.56 6.14 -14.51
CA GLU A 151 12.39 6.90 -14.02
C GLU A 151 12.03 6.55 -12.57
N THR A 152 11.17 7.32 -11.91
CA THR A 152 10.79 7.07 -10.51
C THR A 152 9.88 5.85 -10.40
N HIS A 153 10.28 4.87 -9.58
CA HIS A 153 9.57 3.61 -9.34
C HIS A 153 9.00 3.49 -7.91
N THR A 154 9.06 4.57 -7.15
CA THR A 154 8.65 4.59 -5.75
C THR A 154 7.24 5.16 -5.60
N PHE A 155 6.56 4.69 -4.57
CA PHE A 155 5.29 5.19 -4.08
C PHE A 155 5.47 5.67 -2.65
N THR A 156 4.74 6.69 -2.27
CA THR A 156 4.52 6.96 -0.84
C THR A 156 3.38 6.07 -0.36
N THR A 157 3.61 5.25 0.67
CA THR A 157 2.58 4.48 1.36
C THR A 157 1.93 5.32 2.46
N ILE A 158 0.61 5.27 2.51
CA ILE A 158 -0.18 5.90 3.56
C ILE A 158 -0.99 4.79 4.21
N PHE A 159 -0.57 4.38 5.41
CA PHE A 159 -1.20 3.35 6.22
C PHE A 159 -2.26 3.95 7.13
N ASP A 160 -3.29 3.14 7.41
CA ASP A 160 -4.32 3.41 8.41
C ASP A 160 -5.08 4.73 8.18
N PHE A 161 -6.15 4.63 7.39
CA PHE A 161 -7.00 5.73 6.93
C PHE A 161 -7.84 6.35 8.06
N ALA A 162 -7.23 6.78 9.16
CA ALA A 162 -7.87 7.69 10.10
C ALA A 162 -7.77 9.13 9.55
N LEU A 163 -8.41 9.40 8.42
CA LEU A 163 -8.44 10.73 7.80
C LEU A 163 -9.87 11.22 7.64
N HIS A 164 -10.64 11.19 8.72
CA HIS A 164 -11.75 12.12 8.96
C HIS A 164 -12.10 12.34 10.44
N ASP A 165 -11.47 11.63 11.39
CA ASP A 165 -11.56 11.94 12.83
C ASP A 165 -10.17 12.27 13.38
N PRO A 166 -9.89 13.54 13.76
CA PRO A 166 -8.61 13.92 14.35
C PRO A 166 -8.33 13.33 15.76
N TRP A 167 -9.11 12.35 16.23
CA TRP A 167 -9.05 11.89 17.63
C TRP A 167 -9.12 10.38 17.87
N THR A 168 -9.09 9.53 16.84
CA THR A 168 -9.21 8.08 17.08
C THR A 168 -8.02 7.29 16.55
N ILE A 169 -6.98 7.15 17.37
CA ILE A 169 -6.14 5.94 17.32
C ILE A 169 -7.04 4.80 17.79
N ARG A 170 -7.57 4.00 16.85
CA ARG A 170 -8.20 2.73 17.23
C ARG A 170 -7.09 1.74 17.50
N VAL A 171 -6.67 1.69 18.75
CA VAL A 171 -5.97 0.50 19.26
C VAL A 171 -6.97 -0.64 19.13
N ASP A 172 -6.80 -1.47 18.10
CA ASP A 172 -7.58 -2.69 17.94
C ASP A 172 -7.53 -3.44 19.26
N LYS A 173 -8.71 -3.81 19.72
CA LYS A 173 -9.00 -4.39 21.02
C LYS A 173 -8.02 -5.54 21.32
N PHE A 174 -6.92 -5.26 22.03
CA PHE A 174 -6.14 -6.30 22.68
C PHE A 174 -7.14 -7.07 23.54
N HIS A 175 -7.16 -8.40 23.45
CA HIS A 175 -7.88 -9.21 24.42
C HIS A 175 -7.22 -8.93 25.78
N LEU A 176 -7.81 -8.00 26.53
CA LEU A 176 -7.38 -7.54 27.86
C LEU A 176 -7.66 -8.59 28.96
N ASP A 177 -7.85 -9.85 28.57
CA ASP A 177 -8.14 -10.93 29.50
C ASP A 177 -6.87 -11.60 30.05
N ASP A 178 -5.68 -11.19 29.60
CA ASP A 178 -4.41 -11.55 30.26
C ASP A 178 -3.98 -10.46 31.25
N PRO A 179 -4.10 -10.68 32.57
CA PRO A 179 -3.70 -9.71 33.59
C PRO A 179 -2.19 -9.41 33.62
N ARG A 180 -1.37 -10.12 32.81
CA ARG A 180 0.08 -9.92 32.70
C ARG A 180 0.46 -8.89 31.63
N VAL A 181 -0.44 -8.55 30.72
CA VAL A 181 -0.17 -7.59 29.64
C VAL A 181 -0.69 -6.21 30.03
N ARG A 182 0.21 -5.28 30.32
CA ARG A 182 -0.12 -3.85 30.48
C ARG A 182 0.45 -3.07 29.31
N VAL A 183 -0.40 -2.27 28.68
CA VAL A 183 0.01 -1.31 27.64
C VAL A 183 0.16 0.04 28.33
N ASP A 184 1.41 0.47 28.54
CA ASP A 184 1.71 1.80 29.06
C ASP A 184 1.90 2.77 27.90
N ILE A 185 0.98 3.73 27.78
CA ILE A 185 1.08 4.83 26.82
C ILE A 185 1.79 5.99 27.50
N SER A 186 3.07 6.17 27.22
CA SER A 186 3.85 7.31 27.71
C SER A 186 3.92 8.39 26.63
N THR A 187 3.49 9.60 26.97
CA THR A 187 3.79 10.81 26.19
C THR A 187 5.02 11.46 26.82
N ASN A 188 6.17 11.42 26.15
CA ASN A 188 7.35 12.16 26.60
C ASN A 188 7.34 13.55 25.97
N PRO A 189 7.12 14.64 26.73
CA PRO A 189 7.44 15.97 26.24
C PRO A 189 8.95 16.11 26.11
N ILE A 190 9.45 16.40 24.91
CA ILE A 190 10.84 16.80 24.71
C ILE A 190 10.99 18.18 25.37
N SER A 191 11.80 18.28 26.41
CA SER A 191 12.08 19.54 27.11
C SER A 191 12.87 20.49 26.21
N VAL A 192 12.19 21.52 25.70
CA VAL A 192 12.84 22.64 24.99
C VAL A 192 13.33 23.65 26.03
N GLY A 193 14.62 23.98 25.98
CA GLY A 193 15.26 24.95 26.86
C GLY A 193 14.65 26.35 26.76
N GLN A 194 14.65 27.06 27.89
CA GLN A 194 13.99 28.36 28.10
C GLN A 194 14.45 29.44 27.10
N GLY A 195 13.49 30.02 26.38
CA GLY A 195 13.67 31.21 25.55
C GLY A 195 12.31 31.70 25.03
N HIS A 196 11.85 32.80 25.59
CA HIS A 196 10.55 33.49 25.44
C HIS A 196 9.85 33.51 24.07
N ALA A 197 8.52 33.57 24.19
CA ALA A 197 7.47 34.02 23.27
C ALA A 197 6.75 32.93 22.46
N GLU A 198 5.56 32.64 22.97
CA GLU A 198 4.43 31.86 22.47
C GLU A 198 4.23 31.94 20.95
N ASN A 199 4.20 30.77 20.31
CA ASN A 199 3.44 30.51 19.09
C ASN A 199 2.77 29.14 19.24
N GLU A 200 1.44 29.13 19.11
CA GLU A 200 0.60 27.94 19.08
C GLU A 200 0.92 27.13 17.81
N ASP A 201 1.85 26.17 17.88
CA ASP A 201 2.00 25.08 16.89
C ASP A 201 3.05 24.01 17.29
N THR A 202 3.23 23.75 18.59
CA THR A 202 4.13 22.68 19.04
C THR A 202 3.38 21.36 19.25
N TRP A 203 3.16 20.62 18.16
CA TRP A 203 2.72 19.22 18.22
C TRP A 203 3.88 18.30 18.60
N PRO A 204 3.65 17.21 19.36
CA PRO A 204 4.69 16.23 19.66
C PRO A 204 5.13 15.53 18.37
N LYS A 205 6.43 15.65 18.04
CA LYS A 205 7.01 15.18 16.76
C LYS A 205 7.28 13.67 16.67
N ALA A 206 6.95 12.89 17.71
CA ALA A 206 7.04 11.44 17.67
C ALA A 206 6.18 10.83 18.79
N MET A 207 5.39 9.80 18.45
CA MET A 207 4.72 8.95 19.42
C MET A 207 5.32 7.55 19.31
N THR A 208 6.04 7.12 20.35
CA THR A 208 6.66 5.80 20.40
C THR A 208 5.74 4.86 21.17
N VAL A 209 5.18 3.86 20.52
CA VAL A 209 4.46 2.76 21.19
C VAL A 209 5.49 1.72 21.58
N THR A 210 5.65 1.46 22.87
CA THR A 210 6.54 0.40 23.38
C THR A 210 5.71 -0.65 24.10
N THR A 211 5.69 -1.87 23.57
CA THR A 211 5.08 -3.01 24.25
C THR A 211 6.09 -3.59 25.23
N VAL A 212 5.82 -3.50 26.53
CA VAL A 212 6.67 -4.11 27.55
C VAL A 212 6.01 -5.40 28.03
N LEU A 213 6.67 -6.54 27.76
CA LEU A 213 6.33 -7.81 28.39
C LEU A 213 7.04 -7.87 29.74
N HIS A 214 6.27 -7.92 30.83
CA HIS A 214 6.82 -8.22 32.14
C HIS A 214 6.76 -9.72 32.37
N ASP A 215 7.93 -10.38 32.39
CA ASP A 215 8.05 -11.72 32.97
C ASP A 215 7.95 -11.61 34.50
N GLN A 216 7.12 -12.48 35.11
CA GLN A 216 7.19 -12.79 36.54
C GLN A 216 7.91 -14.11 36.75
#